data_AF-A0A7V0IVJ0-F1
#
_entry.id   AF-A0A7V0IVJ0-F1
#
_cell.length_a   1.000
_cell.length_b   1.000
_cell.length_c   1.000
_cell.angle_alpha   90.00
_cell.angle_beta   90.00
_cell.angle_gamma   90.00
#
_symmetry.space_group_name_H-M   'P 1'
#
loop_
_entity.id
_entity.type
_entity.pdbx_description
1 polymer ?
#
loop_
_entity_poly.entity_id
_entity_poly.type
_entity_poly.pdbx_seq_one_letter_code
_entity_poly.pdbx_strand_id
1 'polypeptide(L)'
;MDLKFTWHENKFVKKLYAEHEEIYIRLRKNIEANILDFIATYIRYFTSHGRKHSEGIIRQISYMIPDDEFNNLSSTEICVLLCSIWLHDIGLLVNRYPDTRRELNDKEIREEHHILSKKIILKHHGDFGISDPHIADLIANIAYCHRKKDKNGKDIEIRGELKKSVFLGKDKIRPQLLAALLRLGDAMDTNWRRAPEMIMSTFSTFPDESNLHWIACKMTEVGYDHNNKYIYVNRTTNIDNPNKLNEKSLNDIFFWKYHDIRKEFKSVERILTENHIEFKDVLTFEKKKKPKDIEIILLESELDLCKQEKVSSADVYYRIARFYEKKIVRTKKESKERRLNKKDLAIELSKYFGESEKCFKEASKYMQDARKTDNIKKFNFGRYFYNFLENYFEIKSKAQEINKNLLLKNKEKTKVKLSK
;
A
#
# COMPACT_ATOMS: atom_id res chain seq x y z
N MET A 1 -28.04 25.29 0.33
CA MET A 1 -27.15 25.00 1.47
C MET A 1 -25.79 25.56 1.17
N ASP A 2 -25.27 26.43 2.04
CA ASP A 2 -23.89 26.89 1.97
C ASP A 2 -22.95 25.74 2.30
N LEU A 3 -21.99 25.53 1.41
CA LEU A 3 -21.03 24.43 1.53
C LEU A 3 -20.05 24.72 2.66
N LYS A 4 -20.01 23.86 3.68
CA LYS A 4 -19.08 24.00 4.81
C LYS A 4 -17.80 23.22 4.54
N PHE A 5 -16.70 23.93 4.32
CA PHE A 5 -15.35 23.36 4.20
C PHE A 5 -14.72 23.10 5.57
N THR A 6 -13.95 22.03 5.69
CA THR A 6 -13.09 21.82 6.88
C THR A 6 -11.95 22.84 6.91
N TRP A 7 -11.25 22.99 8.04
CA TRP A 7 -10.07 23.87 8.11
C TRP A 7 -9.00 23.49 7.07
N HIS A 8 -8.72 22.19 6.94
CA HIS A 8 -7.74 21.67 5.98
C HIS A 8 -8.17 21.92 4.54
N GLU A 9 -9.45 21.70 4.24
CA GLU A 9 -10.00 21.94 2.91
C GLU A 9 -9.99 23.42 2.54
N ASN A 10 -10.34 24.31 3.49
CA ASN A 10 -10.23 25.75 3.33
C ASN A 10 -8.80 26.21 3.01
N LYS A 11 -7.77 25.53 3.55
CA LYS A 11 -6.36 25.82 3.20
C LYS A 11 -6.15 25.73 1.69
N PHE A 12 -6.70 24.71 1.04
CA PHE A 12 -6.62 24.51 -0.42
C PHE A 12 -7.54 25.46 -1.19
N VAL A 13 -8.82 25.56 -0.79
CA VAL A 13 -9.84 26.34 -1.51
C VAL A 13 -9.43 27.81 -1.63
N LYS A 14 -8.80 28.39 -0.61
CA LYS A 14 -8.32 29.78 -0.65
C LYS A 14 -7.26 30.08 -1.71
N LYS A 15 -6.61 29.06 -2.28
CA LYS A 15 -5.64 29.19 -3.39
C LYS A 15 -6.26 28.97 -4.76
N LEU A 16 -7.55 28.64 -4.83
CA LEU A 16 -8.26 28.48 -6.09
C LEU A 16 -8.57 29.85 -6.70
N TYR A 17 -8.50 29.91 -8.02
CA TYR A 17 -9.06 30.99 -8.81
C TYR A 17 -10.56 30.74 -8.96
N ALA A 18 -11.32 31.79 -9.25
CA ALA A 18 -12.78 31.74 -9.24
C ALA A 18 -13.33 30.59 -10.10
N GLU A 19 -12.76 30.37 -11.28
CA GLU A 19 -13.15 29.30 -12.20
C GLU A 19 -12.92 27.89 -11.62
N HIS A 20 -11.80 27.69 -10.91
CA HIS A 20 -11.46 26.40 -10.31
C HIS A 20 -12.23 26.15 -9.00
N GLU A 21 -12.44 27.21 -8.22
CA GLU A 21 -13.29 27.16 -7.02
C GLU A 21 -14.72 26.78 -7.41
N GLU A 22 -15.24 27.36 -8.49
CA GLU A 22 -16.57 27.03 -8.99
C GLU A 22 -16.68 25.56 -9.41
N ILE A 23 -15.71 25.03 -10.17
CA ILE A 23 -15.66 23.60 -10.53
C ILE A 23 -15.68 22.74 -9.27
N TYR A 24 -14.82 23.05 -8.30
CA TYR A 24 -14.72 22.28 -7.07
C TYR A 24 -16.02 22.32 -6.23
N ILE A 25 -16.62 23.50 -6.08
CA ILE A 25 -17.88 23.69 -5.36
C ILE A 25 -19.01 22.91 -6.02
N ARG A 26 -19.15 23.00 -7.36
CA ARG A 26 -20.19 22.27 -8.10
C ARG A 26 -20.02 20.77 -7.92
N LEU A 27 -18.81 20.26 -8.09
CA LEU A 27 -18.48 18.85 -7.89
C LEU A 27 -18.83 18.39 -6.47
N ARG A 28 -18.41 19.14 -5.45
CA ARG A 28 -18.67 18.77 -4.06
C ARG A 28 -20.16 18.76 -3.75
N LYS A 29 -20.93 19.76 -4.22
CA LYS A 29 -22.40 19.76 -4.06
C LYS A 29 -23.02 18.53 -4.71
N ASN A 30 -22.63 18.21 -5.94
CA ASN A 30 -23.21 17.10 -6.68
C ASN A 30 -22.88 15.74 -6.04
N ILE A 31 -21.64 15.57 -5.55
CA ILE A 31 -21.22 14.35 -4.86
C ILE A 31 -21.93 14.20 -3.51
N GLU A 32 -21.96 15.26 -2.69
CA GLU A 32 -22.60 15.21 -1.36
C GLU A 32 -24.12 15.01 -1.46
N ALA A 33 -24.79 15.63 -2.44
CA ALA A 33 -26.24 15.55 -2.55
C ALA A 33 -26.74 14.26 -3.21
N ASN A 34 -26.00 13.70 -4.18
CA ASN A 34 -26.56 12.68 -5.07
C ASN A 34 -25.82 11.35 -5.07
N ILE A 35 -24.63 11.25 -4.46
CA ILE A 35 -23.70 10.13 -4.70
C ILE A 35 -23.24 9.44 -3.42
N LEU A 36 -22.77 10.19 -2.42
CA LEU A 36 -22.09 9.59 -1.25
C LEU A 36 -22.96 8.60 -0.48
N ASP A 37 -24.26 8.87 -0.38
CA ASP A 37 -25.21 7.98 0.30
C ASP A 37 -25.34 6.63 -0.42
N PHE A 38 -25.18 6.61 -1.74
CA PHE A 38 -25.20 5.38 -2.53
C PHE A 38 -23.91 4.58 -2.36
N ILE A 39 -22.72 5.21 -2.35
CA ILE A 39 -21.43 4.49 -2.15
C ILE A 39 -21.46 3.70 -0.84
N ALA A 40 -21.92 4.33 0.23
CA ALA A 40 -22.00 3.70 1.55
C ALA A 40 -22.98 2.51 1.60
N THR A 41 -23.97 2.48 0.70
CA THR A 41 -25.02 1.44 0.66
C THR A 41 -24.56 0.19 -0.09
N TYR A 42 -23.75 0.33 -1.14
CA TYR A 42 -23.31 -0.80 -1.97
C TYR A 42 -22.18 -1.62 -1.35
N ILE A 43 -21.29 -0.99 -0.58
CA ILE A 43 -20.14 -1.66 0.04
C ILE A 43 -20.31 -1.72 1.55
N ARG A 44 -21.25 -2.57 1.98
CA ARG A 44 -21.80 -2.57 3.35
C ARG A 44 -20.78 -2.93 4.44
N TYR A 45 -19.77 -3.70 4.10
CA TYR A 45 -18.87 -4.30 5.08
C TYR A 45 -17.52 -3.61 5.21
N PHE A 46 -17.13 -2.78 4.24
CA PHE A 46 -15.85 -2.09 4.31
C PHE A 46 -15.98 -0.76 5.08
N THR A 47 -14.84 -0.15 5.41
CA THR A 47 -14.78 1.10 6.16
C THR A 47 -15.56 2.22 5.47
N SER A 48 -15.85 3.32 6.17
CA SER A 48 -16.60 4.43 5.55
C SER A 48 -15.81 5.02 4.36
N HIS A 49 -16.46 5.13 3.20
CA HIS A 49 -15.96 5.83 2.00
C HIS A 49 -16.80 7.09 1.70
N GLY A 50 -17.51 7.59 2.71
CA GLY A 50 -18.33 8.80 2.59
C GLY A 50 -17.51 10.08 2.79
N ARG A 51 -18.20 11.21 2.95
CA ARG A 51 -17.63 12.56 3.11
C ARG A 51 -16.40 12.65 4.02
N LYS A 52 -16.46 12.01 5.20
CA LYS A 52 -15.38 12.05 6.21
C LYS A 52 -14.07 11.44 5.72
N HIS A 53 -14.14 10.51 4.76
CA HIS A 53 -12.96 9.89 4.17
C HIS A 53 -12.23 10.87 3.24
N SER A 54 -12.94 11.49 2.28
CA SER A 54 -12.36 12.51 1.41
C SER A 54 -11.78 13.68 2.22
N GLU A 55 -12.49 14.16 3.24
CA GLU A 55 -11.97 15.17 4.17
C GLU A 55 -10.75 14.68 4.96
N GLY A 56 -10.70 13.40 5.31
CA GLY A 56 -9.57 12.75 5.95
C GLY A 56 -8.32 12.72 5.07
N ILE A 57 -8.48 12.37 3.80
CA ILE A 57 -7.40 12.40 2.80
C ILE A 57 -6.88 13.83 2.64
N ILE A 58 -7.76 14.81 2.46
CA ILE A 58 -7.39 16.24 2.34
C ILE A 58 -6.58 16.67 3.57
N ARG A 59 -7.01 16.29 4.77
CA ARG A 59 -6.28 16.55 6.00
C ARG A 59 -4.89 15.92 5.99
N GLN A 60 -4.76 14.64 5.62
CA GLN A 60 -3.46 13.97 5.58
C GLN A 60 -2.50 14.66 4.61
N ILE A 61 -2.98 14.99 3.41
CA ILE A 61 -2.20 15.71 2.41
C ILE A 61 -1.81 17.11 2.93
N SER A 62 -2.72 17.82 3.60
CA SER A 62 -2.45 19.15 4.15
C SER A 62 -1.33 19.17 5.20
N TYR A 63 -1.16 18.07 5.94
CA TYR A 63 -0.07 17.91 6.92
C TYR A 63 1.21 17.39 6.29
N MET A 64 1.10 16.59 5.22
CA MET A 64 2.24 15.99 4.53
C MET A 64 3.04 17.01 3.70
N ILE A 65 2.39 17.99 3.09
CA ILE A 65 3.05 18.97 2.21
C ILE A 65 3.58 20.14 3.06
N PRO A 66 4.90 20.43 3.03
CA PRO A 66 5.46 21.64 3.64
C PRO A 66 4.87 22.92 3.03
N ASP A 67 4.79 24.01 3.80
CA ASP A 67 4.12 25.23 3.34
C ASP A 67 4.75 25.83 2.07
N ASP A 68 6.08 25.77 1.91
CA ASP A 68 6.77 26.23 0.70
C ASP A 68 6.32 25.46 -0.55
N GLU A 69 6.24 24.13 -0.45
CA GLU A 69 5.78 23.30 -1.57
C GLU A 69 4.29 23.39 -1.81
N PHE A 70 3.51 23.62 -0.75
CA PHE A 70 2.09 23.90 -0.87
C PHE A 70 1.86 25.21 -1.65
N ASN A 71 2.68 26.24 -1.40
CA ASN A 71 2.62 27.50 -2.13
C ASN A 71 2.99 27.35 -3.61
N ASN A 72 3.83 26.37 -3.94
CA ASN A 72 4.20 26.01 -5.32
C ASN A 72 3.13 25.23 -6.09
N LEU A 73 2.04 24.78 -5.46
CA LEU A 73 0.91 24.18 -6.19
C LEU A 73 0.11 25.26 -6.90
N SER A 74 -0.17 25.05 -8.19
CA SER A 74 -1.06 25.96 -8.93
C SER A 74 -2.53 25.77 -8.52
N SER A 75 -3.34 26.79 -8.81
CA SER A 75 -4.80 26.72 -8.66
C SER A 75 -5.40 25.49 -9.37
N THR A 76 -4.92 25.22 -10.58
CA THR A 76 -5.32 24.07 -11.42
C THR A 76 -4.89 22.73 -10.80
N GLU A 77 -3.65 22.64 -10.28
CA GLU A 77 -3.18 21.44 -9.57
C GLU A 77 -4.02 21.15 -8.32
N ILE A 78 -4.36 22.18 -7.54
CA ILE A 78 -5.20 22.05 -6.35
C ILE A 78 -6.61 21.60 -6.73
N CYS A 79 -7.22 22.20 -7.75
CA CYS A 79 -8.54 21.83 -8.24
C CYS A 79 -8.58 20.36 -8.66
N VAL A 80 -7.63 19.94 -9.49
CA VAL A 80 -7.51 18.56 -9.97
C VAL A 80 -7.30 17.58 -8.82
N LEU A 81 -6.42 17.91 -7.86
CA LEU A 81 -6.16 17.07 -6.69
C LEU A 81 -7.42 16.90 -5.84
N LEU A 82 -8.09 18.00 -5.49
CA LEU A 82 -9.31 17.95 -4.69
C LEU A 82 -10.40 17.15 -5.38
N CYS A 83 -10.68 17.42 -6.67
CA CYS A 83 -11.67 16.65 -7.43
C CYS A 83 -11.32 15.15 -7.50
N SER A 84 -10.03 14.82 -7.66
CA SER A 84 -9.55 13.44 -7.65
C SER A 84 -9.79 12.77 -6.31
N ILE A 85 -9.59 13.46 -5.18
CA ILE A 85 -9.85 12.92 -3.84
C ILE A 85 -11.33 12.56 -3.65
N TRP A 86 -12.25 13.39 -4.13
CA TRP A 86 -13.68 13.11 -4.00
C TRP A 86 -14.18 12.02 -4.97
N LEU A 87 -13.52 11.85 -6.12
CA LEU A 87 -13.94 10.92 -7.16
C LEU A 87 -13.16 9.60 -7.20
N HIS A 88 -12.07 9.44 -6.43
CA HIS A 88 -11.20 8.27 -6.56
C HIS A 88 -11.92 6.92 -6.36
N ASP A 89 -12.93 6.92 -5.49
CA ASP A 89 -13.74 5.76 -5.11
C ASP A 89 -15.12 5.72 -5.76
N ILE A 90 -15.41 6.58 -6.75
CA ILE A 90 -16.73 6.62 -7.41
C ILE A 90 -17.09 5.28 -8.08
N GLY A 91 -16.08 4.50 -8.48
CA GLY A 91 -16.24 3.14 -9.00
C GLY A 91 -16.89 2.15 -8.03
N LEU A 92 -16.91 2.45 -6.73
CA LEU A 92 -17.58 1.63 -5.71
C LEU A 92 -19.12 1.69 -5.82
N LEU A 93 -19.68 2.64 -6.57
CA LEU A 93 -21.13 2.71 -6.85
C LEU A 93 -21.64 1.57 -7.75
N VAL A 94 -20.75 0.94 -8.50
CA VAL A 94 -21.13 0.16 -9.67
C VAL A 94 -21.23 -1.32 -9.34
N ASN A 95 -22.40 -1.90 -9.54
CA ASN A 95 -22.63 -3.34 -9.42
C ASN A 95 -22.60 -4.09 -10.77
N ARG A 96 -22.40 -3.38 -11.88
CA ARG A 96 -22.37 -3.93 -13.25
C ARG A 96 -21.38 -3.17 -14.12
N TYR A 97 -20.58 -3.87 -14.93
CA TYR A 97 -19.70 -3.16 -15.86
C TYR A 97 -20.47 -2.18 -16.76
N PRO A 98 -20.01 -0.93 -16.93
CA PRO A 98 -20.70 0.06 -17.75
C PRO A 98 -20.93 -0.38 -19.20
N ASP A 99 -19.99 -1.15 -19.75
CA ASP A 99 -19.96 -1.51 -21.17
C ASP A 99 -20.70 -2.83 -21.44
N THR A 100 -20.50 -3.84 -20.61
CA THR A 100 -21.05 -5.20 -20.84
C THR A 100 -22.28 -5.50 -20.00
N ARG A 101 -22.61 -4.64 -19.03
CA ARG A 101 -23.68 -4.84 -18.03
C ARG A 101 -23.55 -6.12 -17.19
N ARG A 102 -22.41 -6.82 -17.25
CA ARG A 102 -22.11 -7.99 -16.42
C ARG A 102 -22.09 -7.58 -14.95
N GLU A 103 -22.77 -8.34 -14.11
CA GLU A 103 -22.77 -8.15 -12.66
C GLU A 103 -21.38 -8.40 -12.05
N LEU A 104 -21.08 -7.61 -11.04
CA LEU A 104 -19.85 -7.64 -10.26
C LEU A 104 -20.18 -7.99 -8.82
N ASN A 105 -19.42 -8.91 -8.22
CA ASN A 105 -19.48 -9.12 -6.78
C ASN A 105 -18.63 -8.08 -6.04
N ASP A 106 -18.83 -7.94 -4.72
CA ASP A 106 -18.13 -6.95 -3.87
C ASP A 106 -16.60 -7.00 -4.00
N LYS A 107 -16.03 -8.20 -4.16
CA LYS A 107 -14.58 -8.36 -4.32
C LYS A 107 -14.12 -7.81 -5.66
N GLU A 108 -14.81 -8.13 -6.75
CA GLU A 108 -14.50 -7.58 -8.08
C GLU A 108 -14.65 -6.06 -8.10
N ILE A 109 -15.70 -5.51 -7.48
CA ILE A 109 -15.88 -4.06 -7.35
C ILE A 109 -14.69 -3.45 -6.61
N ARG A 110 -14.31 -4.01 -5.46
CA ARG A 110 -13.15 -3.53 -4.69
C ARG A 110 -11.83 -3.70 -5.42
N GLU A 111 -11.64 -4.73 -6.23
CA GLU A 111 -10.40 -4.92 -6.98
C GLU A 111 -10.34 -3.97 -8.19
N GLU A 112 -11.47 -3.66 -8.80
CA GLU A 112 -11.55 -2.90 -10.05
C GLU A 112 -12.05 -1.45 -9.92
N HIS A 113 -12.43 -0.99 -8.72
CA HIS A 113 -13.04 0.34 -8.54
C HIS A 113 -12.20 1.47 -9.13
N HIS A 114 -10.87 1.45 -9.04
CA HIS A 114 -10.03 2.46 -9.70
C HIS A 114 -10.20 2.51 -11.23
N ILE A 115 -10.40 1.36 -11.90
CA ILE A 115 -10.73 1.26 -13.33
C ILE A 115 -12.14 1.79 -13.58
N LEU A 116 -13.10 1.39 -12.73
CA LEU A 116 -14.50 1.81 -12.84
C LEU A 116 -14.64 3.31 -12.60
N SER A 117 -13.91 3.87 -11.64
CA SER A 117 -13.82 5.30 -11.33
C SER A 117 -13.39 6.06 -12.56
N LYS A 118 -12.29 5.65 -13.21
CA LYS A 118 -11.85 6.28 -14.48
C LYS A 118 -12.96 6.27 -15.53
N LYS A 119 -13.63 5.14 -15.75
CA LYS A 119 -14.72 5.04 -16.73
C LYS A 119 -15.90 5.96 -16.40
N ILE A 120 -16.31 6.01 -15.13
CA ILE A 120 -17.42 6.85 -14.67
C ILE A 120 -17.06 8.33 -14.82
N ILE A 121 -15.87 8.73 -14.38
CA ILE A 121 -15.39 10.11 -14.49
C ILE A 121 -15.39 10.55 -15.95
N LEU A 122 -14.79 9.78 -16.84
CA LEU A 122 -14.75 10.12 -18.27
C LEU A 122 -16.13 10.18 -18.92
N LYS A 123 -17.09 9.37 -18.47
CA LYS A 123 -18.44 9.32 -19.04
C LYS A 123 -19.37 10.40 -18.48
N HIS A 124 -19.21 10.75 -17.21
CA HIS A 124 -20.15 11.56 -16.43
C HIS A 124 -19.54 12.86 -15.89
N HIS A 125 -18.40 13.31 -16.42
CA HIS A 125 -17.71 14.50 -15.92
C HIS A 125 -18.61 15.76 -15.90
N GLY A 126 -19.48 15.92 -16.91
CA GLY A 126 -20.45 17.01 -16.97
C GLY A 126 -21.46 16.97 -15.82
N ASP A 127 -21.91 15.78 -15.42
CA ASP A 127 -22.81 15.58 -14.27
C ASP A 127 -22.12 15.95 -12.94
N PHE A 128 -20.79 15.81 -12.88
CA PHE A 128 -19.98 16.27 -11.75
C PHE A 128 -19.64 17.77 -11.81
N GLY A 129 -20.15 18.52 -12.81
CA GLY A 129 -19.86 19.94 -12.97
C GLY A 129 -18.46 20.24 -13.51
N ILE A 130 -17.76 19.24 -14.06
CA ILE A 130 -16.47 19.40 -14.73
C ILE A 130 -16.75 19.57 -16.22
N SER A 131 -16.75 20.80 -16.73
CA SER A 131 -17.07 21.05 -18.15
C SER A 131 -15.91 20.70 -19.10
N ASP A 132 -14.66 20.88 -18.66
CA ASP A 132 -13.47 20.65 -19.50
C ASP A 132 -13.10 19.15 -19.53
N PRO A 133 -13.18 18.48 -20.70
CA PRO A 133 -12.81 17.07 -20.83
C PRO A 133 -11.33 16.78 -20.53
N HIS A 134 -10.42 17.75 -20.70
CA HIS A 134 -9.00 17.56 -20.39
C HIS A 134 -8.74 17.56 -18.88
N ILE A 135 -9.46 18.40 -18.13
CA ILE A 135 -9.46 18.34 -16.65
C ILE A 135 -10.06 17.01 -16.20
N ALA A 136 -11.16 16.58 -16.81
CA ALA A 136 -11.80 15.30 -16.51
C ALA A 136 -10.87 14.10 -16.77
N ASP A 137 -10.17 14.06 -17.91
CA ASP A 137 -9.20 13.01 -18.23
C ASP A 137 -8.06 12.97 -17.20
N LEU A 138 -7.56 14.13 -16.80
CA LEU A 138 -6.50 14.20 -15.79
C LEU A 138 -6.98 13.67 -14.42
N ILE A 139 -8.16 14.09 -13.96
CA ILE A 139 -8.79 13.58 -12.73
C ILE A 139 -8.99 12.07 -12.82
N ALA A 140 -9.51 11.57 -13.96
CA ALA A 140 -9.79 10.16 -14.17
C ALA A 140 -8.50 9.31 -14.15
N ASN A 141 -7.41 9.80 -14.73
CA ASN A 141 -6.11 9.13 -14.74
C ASN A 141 -5.41 9.15 -13.36
N ILE A 142 -5.58 10.24 -12.59
CA ILE A 142 -5.11 10.31 -11.20
C ILE A 142 -5.91 9.34 -10.32
N ALA A 143 -7.24 9.33 -10.44
CA ALA A 143 -8.12 8.39 -9.74
C ALA A 143 -7.78 6.93 -10.09
N TYR A 144 -7.53 6.60 -11.35
CA TYR A 144 -7.06 5.28 -11.76
C TYR A 144 -5.76 4.87 -11.03
N CYS A 145 -4.84 5.81 -10.91
CA CYS A 145 -3.57 5.60 -10.25
C CYS A 145 -3.65 5.57 -8.71
N HIS A 146 -4.80 5.64 -8.04
CA HIS A 146 -4.80 5.55 -6.58
C HIS A 146 -4.54 4.12 -6.06
N ARG A 147 -4.70 3.09 -6.90
CA ARG A 147 -4.39 1.68 -6.56
C ARG A 147 -3.03 1.25 -7.11
N LYS A 148 -2.38 0.32 -6.41
CA LYS A 148 -1.11 -0.29 -6.84
C LYS A 148 -1.24 -1.46 -7.79
N LYS A 149 -2.39 -2.13 -7.83
CA LYS A 149 -2.57 -3.35 -8.59
C LYS A 149 -3.88 -3.32 -9.35
N ASP A 150 -3.85 -3.83 -10.57
CA ASP A 150 -5.05 -4.18 -11.31
C ASP A 150 -5.62 -5.53 -10.84
N LYS A 151 -6.73 -5.95 -11.46
CA LYS A 151 -7.39 -7.24 -11.18
C LYS A 151 -6.54 -8.49 -11.47
N ASN A 152 -5.54 -8.36 -12.32
CA ASN A 152 -4.61 -9.45 -12.66
C ASN A 152 -3.38 -9.44 -11.75
N GLY A 153 -3.35 -8.55 -10.76
CA GLY A 153 -2.22 -8.37 -9.86
C GLY A 153 -1.02 -7.64 -10.48
N LYS A 154 -1.19 -7.06 -11.68
CA LYS A 154 -0.17 -6.25 -12.36
C LYS A 154 -0.01 -4.93 -11.62
N ASP A 155 1.25 -4.54 -11.40
CA ASP A 155 1.56 -3.28 -10.73
C ASP A 155 1.17 -2.06 -11.60
N ILE A 156 0.45 -1.12 -11.00
CA ILE A 156 0.11 0.19 -11.54
C ILE A 156 1.13 1.19 -11.00
N GLU A 157 2.16 1.42 -11.81
CA GLU A 157 3.21 2.39 -11.51
C GLU A 157 2.81 3.78 -12.03
N ILE A 158 2.67 4.74 -11.12
CA ILE A 158 2.33 6.14 -11.45
C ILE A 158 3.20 6.69 -12.59
N ARG A 159 4.49 6.33 -12.61
CA ARG A 159 5.45 6.83 -13.61
C ARG A 159 5.27 6.22 -15.00
N GLY A 160 4.68 5.03 -15.09
CA GLY A 160 4.33 4.38 -16.35
C GLY A 160 2.99 4.88 -16.89
N GLU A 161 2.06 5.24 -16.01
CA GLU A 161 0.69 5.62 -16.39
C GLU A 161 0.52 7.14 -16.60
N LEU A 162 1.31 7.97 -15.92
CA LEU A 162 1.17 9.43 -15.96
C LEU A 162 2.44 10.11 -16.44
N LYS A 163 2.28 11.20 -17.21
CA LYS A 163 3.39 12.09 -17.58
C LYS A 163 3.88 12.88 -16.36
N LYS A 164 5.20 13.13 -16.28
CA LYS A 164 5.80 13.92 -15.19
C LYS A 164 5.23 15.34 -15.13
N SER A 165 4.99 15.95 -16.28
CA SER A 165 4.26 17.20 -16.39
C SER A 165 3.41 17.25 -17.66
N VAL A 166 2.30 17.96 -17.58
CA VAL A 166 1.43 18.31 -18.71
C VAL A 166 1.09 19.80 -18.63
N PHE A 167 0.62 20.38 -19.73
CA PHE A 167 0.13 21.75 -19.76
C PHE A 167 -1.37 21.74 -20.04
N LEU A 168 -2.14 22.46 -19.22
CA LEU A 168 -3.52 22.83 -19.52
C LEU A 168 -3.55 24.35 -19.68
N GLY A 169 -3.72 24.81 -20.92
CA GLY A 169 -3.52 26.23 -21.25
C GLY A 169 -2.10 26.68 -20.90
N LYS A 170 -1.99 27.62 -19.96
CA LYS A 170 -0.71 28.17 -19.47
C LYS A 170 -0.18 27.47 -18.23
N ASP A 171 -1.00 26.65 -17.57
CA ASP A 171 -0.62 26.02 -16.31
C ASP A 171 0.14 24.73 -16.55
N LYS A 172 1.31 24.65 -15.92
CA LYS A 172 2.04 23.39 -15.80
C LYS A 172 1.46 22.59 -14.64
N ILE A 173 1.06 21.36 -14.92
CA ILE A 173 0.52 20.43 -13.93
C ILE A 173 1.48 19.26 -13.80
N ARG A 174 1.61 18.72 -12.57
CA ARG A 174 2.43 17.53 -12.25
C ARG A 174 1.55 16.32 -11.88
N PRO A 175 0.95 15.61 -12.87
CA PRO A 175 0.03 14.49 -12.60
C PRO A 175 0.62 13.41 -11.69
N GLN A 176 1.90 13.07 -11.88
CA GLN A 176 2.58 12.09 -11.03
C GLN A 176 2.60 12.52 -9.56
N LEU A 177 2.84 13.81 -9.27
CA LEU A 177 2.82 14.34 -7.91
C LEU A 177 1.41 14.24 -7.32
N LEU A 178 0.39 14.69 -8.05
CA LEU A 178 -1.00 14.66 -7.56
C LEU A 178 -1.48 13.23 -7.27
N ALA A 179 -1.13 12.26 -8.13
CA ALA A 179 -1.40 10.84 -7.89
C ALA A 179 -0.62 10.27 -6.70
N ALA A 180 0.63 10.68 -6.50
CA ALA A 180 1.43 10.28 -5.35
C ALA A 180 0.83 10.81 -4.04
N LEU A 181 0.38 12.07 -4.03
CA LEU A 181 -0.28 12.69 -2.88
C LEU A 181 -1.60 11.99 -2.54
N LEU A 182 -2.44 11.72 -3.55
CA LEU A 182 -3.70 10.98 -3.37
C LEU A 182 -3.45 9.57 -2.82
N ARG A 183 -2.56 8.80 -3.47
CA ARG A 183 -2.28 7.40 -3.11
C ARG A 183 -1.77 7.29 -1.67
N LEU A 184 -0.81 8.14 -1.28
CA LEU A 184 -0.29 8.11 0.08
C LEU A 184 -1.29 8.71 1.09
N GLY A 185 -2.00 9.77 0.73
CA GLY A 185 -3.04 10.39 1.56
C GLY A 185 -4.17 9.41 1.90
N ASP A 186 -4.64 8.64 0.92
CA ASP A 186 -5.62 7.55 1.11
C ASP A 186 -5.09 6.48 2.06
N ALA A 187 -3.87 5.97 1.81
CA ALA A 187 -3.25 4.97 2.68
C ALA A 187 -3.12 5.43 4.14
N MET A 188 -2.84 6.72 4.35
CA MET A 188 -2.67 7.35 5.66
C MET A 188 -3.99 7.76 6.33
N ASP A 189 -5.12 7.83 5.62
CA ASP A 189 -6.43 8.05 6.23
C ASP A 189 -6.99 6.76 6.84
N THR A 190 -6.18 6.21 7.76
CA THR A 190 -6.48 5.03 8.57
C THR A 190 -6.54 5.49 10.02
N ASN A 191 -7.75 5.83 10.49
CA ASN A 191 -8.00 6.25 11.86
C ASN A 191 -9.42 5.87 12.29
N TRP A 192 -9.71 5.99 13.59
CA TRP A 192 -10.96 5.55 14.21
C TRP A 192 -12.24 6.12 13.54
N ARG A 193 -12.16 7.29 12.89
CA ARG A 193 -13.28 7.90 12.17
C ARG A 193 -13.75 7.06 10.96
N ARG A 194 -12.87 6.23 10.39
CA ARG A 194 -13.18 5.30 9.28
C ARG A 194 -13.96 4.06 9.75
N ALA A 195 -13.95 3.77 11.05
CA ALA A 195 -14.50 2.56 11.64
C ALA A 195 -15.35 2.89 12.89
N PRO A 196 -16.53 3.52 12.73
CA PRO A 196 -17.39 3.90 13.85
C PRO A 196 -17.78 2.71 14.73
N GLU A 197 -17.62 2.84 16.05
CA GLU A 197 -17.87 1.74 17.02
C GLU A 197 -19.26 1.15 16.87
N MET A 198 -20.27 2.02 16.82
CA MET A 198 -21.68 1.64 16.70
C MET A 198 -21.96 0.72 15.51
N ILE A 199 -21.30 0.96 14.36
CA ILE A 199 -21.49 0.12 13.18
C ILE A 199 -20.85 -1.26 13.43
N MET A 200 -19.63 -1.27 13.94
CA MET A 200 -18.88 -2.51 14.19
C MET A 200 -19.56 -3.41 15.22
N SER A 201 -20.21 -2.83 16.23
CA SER A 201 -20.91 -3.57 17.28
C SER A 201 -22.33 -4.02 16.89
N THR A 202 -22.95 -3.40 15.88
CA THR A 202 -24.32 -3.71 15.44
C THR A 202 -24.36 -4.85 14.42
N PHE A 203 -23.37 -4.96 13.54
CA PHE A 203 -23.34 -6.04 12.55
C PHE A 203 -22.92 -7.37 13.20
N SER A 204 -23.77 -8.39 13.05
CA SER A 204 -23.55 -9.74 13.61
C SER A 204 -22.38 -10.49 12.96
N THR A 205 -22.05 -10.16 11.71
CA THR A 205 -20.98 -10.79 10.93
C THR A 205 -20.36 -9.79 9.94
N PHE A 206 -19.05 -9.56 10.07
CA PHE A 206 -18.23 -8.93 9.04
C PHE A 206 -17.46 -10.02 8.28
N PRO A 207 -17.27 -9.89 6.95
CA PRO A 207 -16.24 -10.64 6.25
C PRO A 207 -14.88 -10.44 6.92
N ASP A 208 -14.09 -11.51 7.07
CA ASP A 208 -12.83 -11.49 7.81
C ASP A 208 -11.88 -10.37 7.36
N GLU A 209 -11.74 -10.18 6.04
CA GLU A 209 -10.88 -9.13 5.47
C GLU A 209 -11.34 -7.73 5.86
N SER A 210 -12.66 -7.49 5.88
CA SER A 210 -13.22 -6.21 6.31
C SER A 210 -12.92 -5.99 7.79
N ASN A 211 -13.17 -6.96 8.66
CA ASN A 211 -12.93 -6.86 10.10
C ASN A 211 -11.48 -6.45 10.42
N LEU A 212 -10.50 -7.00 9.70
CA LEU A 212 -9.08 -6.61 9.84
C LEU A 212 -8.85 -5.12 9.54
N HIS A 213 -9.45 -4.59 8.46
CA HIS A 213 -9.35 -3.18 8.09
C HIS A 213 -10.00 -2.27 9.14
N TRP A 214 -11.15 -2.66 9.69
CA TRP A 214 -11.84 -1.91 10.73
C TRP A 214 -11.02 -1.81 12.01
N ILE A 215 -10.47 -2.94 12.47
CA ILE A 215 -9.61 -3.03 13.66
C ILE A 215 -8.34 -2.19 13.44
N ALA A 216 -7.70 -2.28 12.27
CA ALA A 216 -6.55 -1.45 11.92
C ALA A 216 -6.87 0.04 11.98
N CYS A 217 -8.04 0.48 11.47
CA CYS A 217 -8.45 1.88 11.55
C CYS A 217 -8.59 2.37 12.98
N LYS A 218 -9.14 1.58 13.90
CA LYS A 218 -9.30 2.00 15.31
C LYS A 218 -7.97 2.17 16.04
N MET A 219 -6.97 1.39 15.67
CA MET A 219 -5.69 1.34 16.38
C MET A 219 -4.59 2.20 15.78
N THR A 220 -4.76 2.71 14.56
CA THR A 220 -3.69 3.42 13.85
C THR A 220 -3.95 4.92 13.84
N GLU A 221 -2.90 5.67 14.16
CA GLU A 221 -2.81 7.11 13.93
C GLU A 221 -1.54 7.44 13.15
N VAL A 222 -1.62 8.44 12.28
CA VAL A 222 -0.48 8.89 11.46
C VAL A 222 -0.14 10.33 11.81
N GLY A 223 1.14 10.61 12.01
CA GLY A 223 1.69 11.94 12.27
C GLY A 223 2.94 12.23 11.42
N TYR A 224 3.38 13.48 11.43
CA TYR A 224 4.48 13.97 10.60
C TYR A 224 5.48 14.76 11.45
N ASP A 225 6.76 14.56 11.19
CA ASP A 225 7.86 15.34 11.75
C ASP A 225 8.70 15.86 10.60
N HIS A 226 8.38 17.08 10.19
CA HIS A 226 9.02 17.78 9.08
C HIS A 226 10.48 18.12 9.37
N ASN A 227 10.83 18.37 10.64
CA ASN A 227 12.18 18.72 11.04
C ASN A 227 13.13 17.54 10.83
N ASN A 228 12.73 16.35 11.29
CA ASN A 228 13.54 15.14 11.14
C ASN A 228 13.27 14.38 9.84
N LYS A 229 12.22 14.79 9.10
CA LYS A 229 11.72 14.19 7.86
C LYS A 229 11.21 12.76 8.07
N TYR A 230 10.34 12.55 9.04
CA TYR A 230 9.72 11.23 9.29
C TYR A 230 8.20 11.28 9.28
N ILE A 231 7.59 10.19 8.82
CA ILE A 231 6.17 9.90 9.03
C ILE A 231 6.07 8.90 10.17
N TYR A 232 5.23 9.16 11.16
CA TYR A 232 5.01 8.26 12.29
C TYR A 232 3.67 7.56 12.17
N VAL A 233 3.67 6.25 12.39
CA VAL A 233 2.49 5.42 12.52
C VAL A 233 2.45 4.91 13.95
N ASN A 234 1.47 5.35 14.72
CA ASN A 234 1.35 5.05 16.14
C ASN A 234 0.18 4.11 16.39
N ARG A 235 0.38 3.22 17.37
CA ARG A 235 -0.71 2.40 17.90
C ARG A 235 -1.43 3.16 19.01
N THR A 236 -2.74 3.35 18.87
CA THR A 236 -3.59 3.85 19.94
C THR A 236 -3.95 2.72 20.90
N THR A 237 -4.06 3.05 22.19
CA THR A 237 -4.33 2.06 23.26
C THR A 237 -5.82 1.92 23.59
N ASN A 238 -6.66 2.84 23.13
CA ASN A 238 -8.11 2.84 23.37
C ASN A 238 -8.82 2.19 22.18
N ILE A 239 -8.77 0.86 22.13
CA ILE A 239 -9.52 0.09 21.16
C ILE A 239 -10.51 -0.77 21.93
N ASP A 240 -11.80 -0.50 21.76
CA ASP A 240 -12.82 -1.49 22.09
C ASP A 240 -12.59 -2.69 21.18
N ASN A 241 -12.22 -3.81 21.80
CA ASN A 241 -11.85 -5.05 21.14
C ASN A 241 -13.02 -6.04 21.26
N PRO A 242 -14.10 -5.88 20.46
CA PRO A 242 -15.30 -6.70 20.61
C PRO A 242 -15.03 -8.19 20.36
N ASN A 243 -14.01 -8.49 19.55
CA ASN A 243 -13.60 -9.86 19.24
C ASN A 243 -12.67 -10.47 20.31
N LYS A 244 -12.36 -9.74 21.39
CA LYS A 244 -11.44 -10.16 22.46
C LYS A 244 -10.12 -10.73 21.91
N LEU A 245 -9.62 -10.13 20.82
CA LEU A 245 -8.34 -10.52 20.23
C LEU A 245 -7.24 -10.37 21.28
N ASN A 246 -6.34 -11.35 21.34
CA ASN A 246 -5.19 -11.22 22.22
C ASN A 246 -4.23 -10.14 21.71
N GLU A 247 -3.36 -9.66 22.59
CA GLU A 247 -2.41 -8.59 22.30
C GLU A 247 -1.48 -8.91 21.13
N LYS A 248 -1.12 -10.20 20.94
CA LYS A 248 -0.32 -10.64 19.80
C LYS A 248 -1.06 -10.40 18.48
N SER A 249 -2.34 -10.78 18.39
CA SER A 249 -3.15 -10.54 17.19
C SER A 249 -3.36 -9.06 16.90
N LEU A 250 -3.52 -8.22 17.93
CA LEU A 250 -3.61 -6.77 17.74
C LEU A 250 -2.30 -6.18 17.21
N ASN A 251 -1.15 -6.65 17.71
CA ASN A 251 0.16 -6.28 17.19
C ASN A 251 0.34 -6.73 15.73
N ASP A 252 -0.05 -7.95 15.39
CA ASP A 252 0.04 -8.47 14.01
C ASP A 252 -0.78 -7.59 13.04
N ILE A 253 -1.99 -7.18 13.43
CA ILE A 253 -2.84 -6.28 12.63
C ILE A 253 -2.21 -4.89 12.50
N PHE A 254 -1.70 -4.34 13.60
CA PHE A 254 -1.02 -3.05 13.59
C PHE A 254 0.20 -3.06 12.65
N PHE A 255 1.08 -4.05 12.80
CA PHE A 255 2.28 -4.17 11.97
C PHE A 255 1.96 -4.44 10.51
N TRP A 256 0.92 -5.23 10.22
CA TRP A 256 0.42 -5.38 8.86
C TRP A 256 0.06 -4.02 8.25
N LYS A 257 -0.69 -3.18 8.97
CA LYS A 257 -1.09 -1.87 8.46
C LYS A 257 0.06 -0.88 8.38
N TYR A 258 0.97 -0.89 9.34
CA TYR A 258 2.22 -0.12 9.28
C TYR A 258 3.05 -0.48 8.05
N HIS A 259 3.22 -1.78 7.77
CA HIS A 259 3.95 -2.24 6.59
C HIS A 259 3.24 -1.87 5.28
N ASP A 260 1.92 -1.90 5.26
CA ASP A 260 1.10 -1.43 4.14
C ASP A 260 1.39 0.05 3.84
N ILE A 261 1.27 0.93 4.84
CA ILE A 261 1.58 2.37 4.71
C ILE A 261 3.03 2.60 4.27
N ARG A 262 3.99 1.91 4.89
CA ARG A 262 5.40 2.04 4.53
C ARG A 262 5.66 1.59 3.09
N LYS A 263 5.00 0.52 2.63
CA LYS A 263 5.08 0.07 1.24
C LYS A 263 4.45 1.10 0.30
N GLU A 264 3.34 1.73 0.67
CA GLU A 264 2.75 2.86 -0.08
C GLU A 264 3.73 4.01 -0.19
N PHE A 265 4.28 4.47 0.92
CA PHE A 265 5.30 5.51 0.95
C PHE A 265 6.49 5.19 0.02
N LYS A 266 7.10 4.01 0.14
CA LYS A 266 8.25 3.62 -0.71
C LYS A 266 7.91 3.55 -2.20
N SER A 267 6.65 3.32 -2.56
CA SER A 267 6.24 3.32 -3.97
C SER A 267 6.14 4.73 -4.57
N VAL A 268 5.98 5.76 -3.74
CA VAL A 268 5.83 7.16 -4.17
C VAL A 268 6.99 8.05 -3.74
N GLU A 269 7.86 7.58 -2.85
CA GLU A 269 8.97 8.32 -2.23
C GLU A 269 9.78 9.11 -3.27
N ARG A 270 10.19 8.47 -4.36
CA ARG A 270 10.94 9.13 -5.42
C ARG A 270 10.19 10.30 -6.05
N ILE A 271 8.87 10.17 -6.28
CA ILE A 271 8.06 11.25 -6.86
C ILE A 271 7.96 12.41 -5.86
N LEU A 272 7.77 12.11 -4.58
CA LEU A 272 7.72 13.13 -3.53
C LEU A 272 9.05 13.88 -3.41
N THR A 273 10.18 13.17 -3.36
CA THR A 273 11.52 13.76 -3.31
C THR A 273 11.84 14.60 -4.55
N GLU A 274 11.48 14.15 -5.75
CA GLU A 274 11.65 14.92 -7.00
C GLU A 274 10.81 16.22 -7.02
N ASN A 275 9.86 16.37 -6.09
CA ASN A 275 9.03 17.56 -5.90
C ASN A 275 9.23 18.18 -4.50
N HIS A 276 10.40 17.96 -3.88
CA HIS A 276 10.82 18.59 -2.63
C HIS A 276 9.94 18.29 -1.40
N ILE A 277 9.10 17.25 -1.47
CA ILE A 277 8.38 16.71 -0.31
C ILE A 277 9.21 15.53 0.23
N GLU A 278 10.09 15.82 1.18
CA GLU A 278 11.09 14.87 1.63
C GLU A 278 10.76 14.24 2.99
N PHE A 279 10.59 12.91 2.98
CA PHE A 279 10.61 12.07 4.17
C PHE A 279 11.69 10.99 3.99
N LYS A 280 12.39 10.62 5.07
CA LYS A 280 13.44 9.59 5.08
C LYS A 280 12.85 8.19 5.19
N ASP A 281 11.85 8.02 6.05
CA ASP A 281 11.13 6.76 6.23
C ASP A 281 9.80 6.95 6.95
N VAL A 282 9.03 5.87 7.02
CA VAL A 282 7.88 5.71 7.91
C VAL A 282 8.35 4.92 9.14
N LEU A 283 8.12 5.47 10.33
CA LEU A 283 8.53 4.88 11.62
C LEU A 283 7.30 4.54 12.47
N THR A 284 7.49 3.69 13.48
CA THR A 284 6.50 3.40 14.52
C THR A 284 7.13 3.50 15.89
N PHE A 285 6.41 4.08 16.86
CA PHE A 285 6.81 4.09 18.26
C PHE A 285 6.05 2.97 19.00
N GLU A 286 6.71 1.87 19.33
CA GLU A 286 6.24 1.07 20.45
C GLU A 286 6.62 1.83 21.73
N LYS A 287 5.64 2.14 22.59
CA LYS A 287 5.88 2.68 23.93
C LYS A 287 6.67 1.66 24.77
N LYS A 288 7.98 1.56 24.57
CA LYS A 288 8.97 1.16 25.57
C LYS A 288 10.24 1.99 25.35
N LYS A 289 10.40 3.00 26.22
CA LYS A 289 11.50 3.96 26.41
C LYS A 289 11.48 5.20 25.50
N LYS A 290 11.52 6.37 26.17
CA LYS A 290 11.78 7.68 25.55
C LYS A 290 13.16 7.64 24.84
N PRO A 291 13.32 8.35 23.72
CA PRO A 291 14.62 8.51 23.07
C PRO A 291 15.46 9.52 23.87
N LYS A 292 16.17 9.01 24.87
CA LYS A 292 17.48 9.52 25.24
C LYS A 292 18.44 8.36 24.97
N ASP A 293 19.50 8.62 24.24
CA ASP A 293 20.54 7.66 23.85
C ASP A 293 20.17 6.78 22.64
N ILE A 294 20.17 7.38 21.44
CA ILE A 294 20.39 6.64 20.18
C ILE A 294 21.70 7.15 19.59
N GLU A 295 22.80 6.80 20.25
CA GLU A 295 24.03 6.50 19.53
C GLU A 295 23.85 5.11 18.91
N ILE A 296 23.94 5.07 17.58
CA ILE A 296 24.41 3.94 16.77
C ILE A 296 24.20 2.55 17.40
N ILE A 297 23.05 1.92 17.13
CA ILE A 297 22.96 0.44 17.10
C ILE A 297 23.01 0.02 15.63
N LEU A 298 24.18 0.23 15.05
CA LEU A 298 24.69 -0.50 13.89
C LEU A 298 25.78 -1.41 14.44
N LEU A 299 25.57 -2.71 14.28
CA LEU A 299 26.49 -3.82 14.57
C LEU A 299 26.61 -4.22 16.06
N GLU A 300 26.75 -5.52 16.24
CA GLU A 300 27.11 -6.25 17.48
C GLU A 300 26.00 -6.50 18.52
N SER A 301 25.38 -7.68 18.41
CA SER A 301 25.32 -8.59 19.55
C SER A 301 25.31 -10.02 19.03
N GLU A 302 26.38 -10.71 19.37
CA GLU A 302 26.61 -12.12 19.16
C GLU A 302 25.59 -12.95 19.94
N LEU A 303 25.52 -14.22 19.53
CA LEU A 303 24.81 -15.29 20.20
C LEU A 303 25.10 -15.29 21.70
N ASP A 304 24.06 -15.09 22.51
CA ASP A 304 24.03 -15.66 23.86
C ASP A 304 22.88 -16.66 23.95
N LEU A 305 23.23 -17.91 23.61
CA LEU A 305 22.42 -19.10 23.79
C LEU A 305 22.48 -19.50 25.26
N CYS A 306 21.66 -18.90 26.12
CA CYS A 306 21.18 -19.55 27.36
C CYS A 306 20.18 -18.66 28.10
N LYS A 307 18.88 -18.92 27.90
CA LYS A 307 17.86 -18.94 28.96
C LYS A 307 16.59 -19.59 28.43
N GLN A 308 16.15 -20.60 29.17
CA GLN A 308 15.07 -21.51 28.82
C GLN A 308 13.70 -20.80 28.92
N GLU A 309 13.20 -20.26 27.82
CA GLU A 309 11.77 -20.00 27.67
C GLU A 309 11.19 -20.93 26.61
N LYS A 310 9.96 -21.41 26.81
CA LYS A 310 9.23 -22.21 25.83
C LYS A 310 8.94 -21.35 24.60
N VAL A 311 9.84 -21.40 23.62
CA VAL A 311 9.69 -20.71 22.34
C VAL A 311 8.57 -21.39 21.55
N SER A 312 7.56 -20.61 21.14
CA SER A 312 6.47 -21.12 20.32
C SER A 312 7.00 -21.52 18.93
N SER A 313 6.41 -22.54 18.29
CA SER A 313 6.82 -22.97 16.95
C SER A 313 6.83 -21.80 15.95
N ALA A 314 5.88 -20.87 16.09
CA ALA A 314 5.79 -19.65 15.29
C ALA A 314 6.99 -18.71 15.47
N ASP A 315 7.53 -18.58 16.68
CA ASP A 315 8.75 -17.80 16.94
C ASP A 315 9.99 -18.47 16.35
N VAL A 316 10.05 -19.81 16.38
CA VAL A 316 11.11 -20.58 15.71
C VAL A 316 11.07 -20.32 14.20
N TYR A 317 9.89 -20.37 13.58
CA TYR A 317 9.73 -20.13 12.13
C TYR A 317 10.01 -18.68 11.72
N TYR A 318 9.58 -17.69 12.51
CA TYR A 318 9.88 -16.28 12.26
C TYR A 318 11.38 -15.98 12.37
N ARG A 319 12.05 -16.55 13.39
CA ARG A 319 13.51 -16.42 13.58
C ARG A 319 14.28 -17.08 12.44
N ILE A 320 13.83 -18.25 11.98
CA ILE A 320 14.37 -18.93 10.78
C ILE A 320 14.21 -18.04 9.55
N ALA A 321 13.01 -17.53 9.27
CA ALA A 321 12.75 -16.67 8.11
C ALA A 321 13.62 -15.39 8.11
N ARG A 322 13.73 -14.71 9.25
CA ARG A 322 14.56 -13.51 9.40
C ARG A 322 16.06 -13.80 9.34
N PHE A 323 16.51 -14.93 9.86
CA PHE A 323 17.90 -15.38 9.74
C PHE A 323 18.27 -15.59 8.28
N TYR A 324 17.42 -16.24 7.49
CA TYR A 324 17.67 -16.49 6.08
C TYR A 324 17.51 -15.23 5.21
N GLU A 325 16.56 -14.34 5.51
CA GLU A 325 16.45 -13.02 4.86
C GLU A 325 17.74 -12.21 5.01
N LYS A 326 18.29 -12.15 6.24
CA LYS A 326 19.57 -11.49 6.51
C LYS A 326 20.72 -12.17 5.78
N LYS A 327 20.75 -13.51 5.72
CA LYS A 327 21.78 -14.26 4.99
C LYS A 327 21.71 -13.97 3.49
N ILE A 328 20.52 -13.93 2.88
CA ILE A 328 20.30 -13.59 1.46
C ILE A 328 20.80 -12.18 1.13
N VAL A 329 20.48 -11.19 1.96
CA VAL A 329 20.94 -9.80 1.78
C VAL A 329 22.45 -9.70 1.92
N ARG A 330 23.03 -10.43 2.90
CA ARG A 330 24.46 -10.46 3.16
C ARG A 330 25.23 -11.18 2.05
N THR A 331 24.79 -12.34 1.57
CA THR A 331 25.41 -13.05 0.45
C THR A 331 25.30 -12.25 -0.85
N LYS A 332 24.20 -11.52 -1.11
CA LYS A 332 24.12 -10.60 -2.25
C LYS A 332 25.10 -9.44 -2.15
N LYS A 333 25.29 -8.87 -0.97
CA LYS A 333 26.23 -7.78 -0.72
C LYS A 333 27.69 -8.25 -0.79
N GLU A 334 28.00 -9.37 -0.14
CA GLU A 334 29.30 -10.03 -0.16
C GLU A 334 29.65 -10.59 -1.54
N SER A 335 28.69 -11.01 -2.37
CA SER A 335 28.92 -11.39 -3.79
C SER A 335 29.13 -10.21 -4.74
N LYS A 336 28.69 -9.02 -4.35
CA LYS A 336 28.99 -7.77 -5.05
C LYS A 336 30.37 -7.24 -4.65
N GLU A 337 30.75 -7.41 -3.38
CA GLU A 337 32.03 -6.95 -2.82
C GLU A 337 33.17 -7.94 -3.05
N ARG A 338 32.93 -9.26 -2.97
CA ARG A 338 33.85 -10.30 -3.41
C ARG A 338 33.49 -10.65 -4.84
N ARG A 339 34.43 -10.48 -5.77
CA ARG A 339 34.33 -10.96 -7.17
C ARG A 339 34.28 -12.50 -7.21
N LEU A 340 33.28 -13.12 -6.60
CA LEU A 340 33.04 -14.55 -6.66
C LEU A 340 32.82 -14.92 -8.12
N ASN A 341 33.64 -15.84 -8.61
CA ASN A 341 33.45 -16.31 -9.98
C ASN A 341 32.11 -17.06 -10.06
N LYS A 342 31.56 -17.16 -11.27
CA LYS A 342 30.23 -17.74 -11.50
C LYS A 342 30.08 -19.19 -11.00
N LYS A 343 31.18 -19.93 -10.85
CA LYS A 343 31.18 -21.32 -10.39
C LYS A 343 30.97 -21.40 -8.88
N ASP A 344 31.63 -20.54 -8.12
CA ASP A 344 31.50 -20.51 -6.65
C ASP A 344 30.13 -20.00 -6.22
N LEU A 345 29.59 -19.00 -6.92
CA LEU A 345 28.21 -18.53 -6.71
C LEU A 345 27.19 -19.64 -6.98
N ALA A 346 27.41 -20.47 -8.00
CA ALA A 346 26.53 -21.59 -8.31
C ALA A 346 26.58 -22.70 -7.24
N ILE A 347 27.75 -22.97 -6.65
CA ILE A 347 27.92 -23.94 -5.57
C ILE A 347 27.22 -23.45 -4.29
N GLU A 348 27.38 -22.17 -3.95
CA GLU A 348 26.75 -21.57 -2.77
C GLU A 348 25.22 -21.52 -2.90
N LEU A 349 24.71 -21.16 -4.09
CA LEU A 349 23.29 -21.22 -4.41
C LEU A 349 22.76 -22.67 -4.35
N SER A 350 23.51 -23.66 -4.85
CA SER A 350 23.10 -25.07 -4.80
C SER A 350 22.96 -25.58 -3.37
N LYS A 351 23.93 -25.26 -2.49
CA LYS A 351 23.85 -25.60 -1.05
C LYS A 351 22.65 -24.92 -0.39
N TYR A 352 22.42 -23.65 -0.71
CA TYR A 352 21.26 -22.89 -0.25
C TYR A 352 19.92 -23.50 -0.70
N PHE A 353 19.82 -23.96 -1.95
CA PHE A 353 18.62 -24.64 -2.45
C PHE A 353 18.37 -25.98 -1.75
N GLY A 354 19.43 -26.73 -1.44
CA GLY A 354 19.32 -27.97 -0.67
C GLY A 354 18.80 -27.75 0.75
N GLU A 355 19.32 -26.76 1.47
CA GLU A 355 18.85 -26.38 2.81
C GLU A 355 17.40 -25.89 2.77
N SER A 356 17.05 -25.08 1.77
CA SER A 356 15.69 -24.55 1.60
C SER A 356 14.66 -25.65 1.25
N GLU A 357 15.04 -26.62 0.41
CA GLU A 357 14.17 -27.75 0.06
C GLU A 357 13.91 -28.66 1.27
N LYS A 358 14.92 -28.84 2.15
CA LYS A 358 14.76 -29.58 3.41
C LYS A 358 13.78 -28.88 4.34
N CYS A 359 13.93 -27.57 4.57
CA CYS A 359 13.00 -26.80 5.38
C CYS A 359 11.58 -26.78 4.79
N PHE A 360 11.44 -26.73 3.47
CA PHE A 360 10.14 -26.84 2.81
C PHE A 360 9.47 -28.20 3.06
N LYS A 361 10.22 -29.30 2.96
CA LYS A 361 9.71 -30.65 3.25
C LYS A 361 9.27 -30.79 4.70
N GLU A 362 10.04 -30.24 5.65
CA GLU A 362 9.70 -30.25 7.08
C GLU A 362 8.44 -29.41 7.37
N ALA A 363 8.31 -28.21 6.79
CA ALA A 363 7.13 -27.36 6.92
C ALA A 363 5.88 -28.00 6.30
N SER A 364 6.03 -28.62 5.12
CA SER A 364 4.95 -29.33 4.42
C SER A 364 4.45 -30.53 5.24
N LYS A 365 5.37 -31.33 5.81
CA LYS A 365 5.03 -32.45 6.70
C LYS A 365 4.28 -31.97 7.94
N TYR A 366 4.78 -30.92 8.60
CA TYR A 366 4.12 -30.32 9.76
C TYR A 366 2.70 -29.83 9.44
N MET A 367 2.49 -29.22 8.27
CA MET A 367 1.16 -28.82 7.81
C MET A 367 0.21 -30.00 7.56
N GLN A 368 0.72 -31.10 7.00
CA GLN A 368 -0.07 -32.32 6.82
C GLN A 368 -0.47 -32.92 8.16
N ASP A 369 0.41 -32.90 9.15
CA ASP A 369 0.13 -33.40 10.50
C ASP A 369 -0.82 -32.46 11.27
N ALA A 370 -0.72 -31.15 11.08
CA ALA A 370 -1.65 -30.15 11.62
C ALA A 370 -3.07 -30.28 11.03
N ARG A 371 -3.19 -30.68 9.76
CA ARG A 371 -4.49 -30.96 9.11
C ARG A 371 -5.17 -32.21 9.67
N LYS A 372 -4.40 -33.21 10.12
CA LYS A 372 -4.93 -34.47 10.67
C LYS A 372 -5.47 -34.35 12.09
N THR A 373 -5.09 -33.30 12.83
CA THR A 373 -5.39 -33.14 14.26
C THR A 373 -6.61 -32.24 14.54
N ASP A 374 -7.43 -31.96 13.54
CA ASP A 374 -8.67 -31.16 13.59
C ASP A 374 -8.55 -29.78 14.30
N ASN A 375 -7.33 -29.26 14.38
CA ASN A 375 -7.01 -27.94 14.94
C ASN A 375 -7.25 -26.81 13.90
N ILE A 376 -8.17 -27.04 12.96
CA ILE A 376 -8.39 -26.26 11.73
C ILE A 376 -8.98 -24.87 12.01
N LYS A 377 -9.44 -24.57 13.23
CA LYS A 377 -10.10 -23.29 13.57
C LYS A 377 -9.20 -22.05 13.66
N LYS A 378 -7.91 -22.09 13.31
CA LYS A 378 -7.00 -20.93 13.44
C LYS A 378 -5.92 -20.79 12.35
N PHE A 379 -6.24 -20.87 11.06
CA PHE A 379 -5.19 -20.78 10.03
C PHE A 379 -5.42 -19.74 8.93
N ASN A 380 -5.00 -18.50 9.21
CA ASN A 380 -4.75 -17.44 8.22
C ASN A 380 -3.32 -17.49 7.63
N PHE A 381 -2.57 -18.55 7.92
CA PHE A 381 -1.18 -18.78 7.48
C PHE A 381 -1.09 -19.13 5.98
N GLY A 382 -2.17 -19.57 5.36
CA GLY A 382 -2.21 -19.91 3.93
C GLY A 382 -1.71 -18.77 3.05
N ARG A 383 -2.03 -17.51 3.37
CA ARG A 383 -1.63 -16.34 2.56
C ARG A 383 -0.15 -15.99 2.71
N TYR A 384 0.41 -16.08 3.93
CA TYR A 384 1.84 -15.84 4.17
C TYR A 384 2.71 -16.96 3.60
N PHE A 385 2.28 -18.21 3.75
CA PHE A 385 2.97 -19.36 3.16
C PHE A 385 2.87 -19.32 1.64
N TYR A 386 1.71 -18.97 1.07
CA TYR A 386 1.54 -18.81 -0.37
C TYR A 386 2.48 -17.73 -0.95
N ASN A 387 2.58 -16.55 -0.31
CA ASN A 387 3.52 -15.51 -0.72
C ASN A 387 4.99 -15.94 -0.58
N PHE A 388 5.33 -16.72 0.45
CA PHE A 388 6.66 -17.31 0.59
C PHE A 388 6.95 -18.31 -0.55
N LEU A 389 5.96 -19.14 -0.91
CA LEU A 389 6.07 -20.12 -1.99
C LEU A 389 6.18 -19.46 -3.36
N GLU A 390 5.37 -18.43 -3.66
CA GLU A 390 5.50 -17.65 -4.89
C GLU A 390 6.92 -17.09 -5.04
N ASN A 391 7.44 -16.44 -3.99
CA ASN A 391 8.80 -15.90 -3.99
C ASN A 391 9.87 -17.02 -4.13
N TYR A 392 9.70 -18.16 -3.46
CA TYR A 392 10.62 -19.29 -3.57
C TYR A 392 10.64 -19.88 -4.99
N PHE A 393 9.48 -20.10 -5.60
CA PHE A 393 9.39 -20.66 -6.95
C PHE A 393 9.86 -19.68 -8.03
N GLU A 394 9.58 -18.39 -7.89
CA GLU A 394 10.09 -17.36 -8.79
C GLU A 394 11.63 -17.30 -8.77
N ILE A 395 12.22 -17.34 -7.56
CA ILE A 395 13.68 -17.37 -7.38
C ILE A 395 14.28 -18.67 -7.91
N LYS A 396 13.64 -19.82 -7.67
CA LYS A 396 14.07 -21.12 -8.19
C LYS A 396 14.05 -21.17 -9.71
N SER A 397 12.99 -20.65 -10.33
CA SER A 397 12.87 -20.54 -11.79
C SER A 397 13.99 -19.68 -12.39
N LYS A 398 14.23 -18.49 -11.82
CA LYS A 398 15.34 -17.61 -12.24
C LYS A 398 16.70 -18.28 -12.09
N ALA A 399 16.93 -19.05 -11.03
CA ALA A 399 18.19 -19.79 -10.83
C ALA A 399 18.38 -20.93 -11.85
N GLN A 400 17.30 -21.65 -12.19
CA GLN A 400 17.33 -22.69 -13.22
C GLN A 400 17.63 -22.09 -14.62
N GLU A 401 17.05 -20.94 -14.92
CA GLU A 401 17.31 -20.20 -16.17
C GLU A 401 18.78 -19.77 -16.28
N ILE A 402 19.35 -19.21 -15.19
CA ILE A 402 20.77 -18.85 -15.12
C ILE A 402 21.66 -20.08 -15.36
N ASN A 403 21.36 -21.22 -14.72
CA ASN A 403 22.13 -22.45 -14.91
C ASN A 403 22.04 -23.00 -16.34
N LYS A 404 20.85 -22.95 -16.97
CA LYS A 404 20.66 -23.34 -18.37
C LYS A 404 21.49 -22.48 -19.32
N ASN A 405 21.50 -21.16 -19.09
CA ASN A 405 22.27 -20.20 -19.88
C ASN A 405 23.79 -20.37 -19.72
N LEU A 406 24.26 -20.79 -18.54
CA LEU A 406 25.67 -21.11 -18.32
C LEU A 406 26.09 -22.41 -19.03
N LEU A 407 25.23 -23.43 -19.03
CA LEU A 407 25.47 -24.69 -19.73
C LEU A 407 25.51 -24.50 -21.26
N LEU A 408 24.63 -23.66 -21.81
CA LEU A 408 24.63 -23.32 -23.25
C LEU A 408 25.91 -22.59 -23.66
N LYS A 409 26.34 -21.58 -22.89
CA LYS A 409 27.59 -20.84 -23.15
C LYS A 409 28.83 -21.72 -23.07
N ASN A 410 28.84 -22.73 -22.19
CA ASN A 410 29.94 -23.68 -22.12
C ASN A 410 29.94 -24.64 -23.32
N LYS A 411 28.78 -25.11 -23.79
CA LYS A 411 28.68 -25.93 -25.01
C LYS A 411 29.15 -25.18 -26.27
N GLU A 412 28.84 -23.89 -26.38
CA GLU A 412 29.32 -23.03 -27.49
C GLU A 412 30.83 -22.85 -27.45
N LYS A 413 31.42 -22.61 -26.27
CA LYS A 413 32.89 -22.53 -26.11
C LYS A 413 33.61 -23.83 -26.45
N THR A 414 33.02 -24.98 -26.13
CA THR A 414 33.61 -26.29 -26.48
C THR A 414 33.49 -26.57 -27.97
N LYS A 415 32.40 -26.17 -28.64
CA LYS A 415 32.27 -26.26 -30.11
C LYS A 415 33.32 -25.39 -30.84
N VAL A 416 33.57 -24.17 -30.37
CA VAL A 416 34.59 -23.26 -30.96
C VAL A 416 36.03 -23.77 -30.77
N LYS A 417 36.28 -24.59 -29.74
CA LYS A 417 37.58 -25.25 -29.51
C LYS A 417 37.78 -26.55 -30.31
N LEU A 418 36.70 -27.16 -30.80
CA LEU A 418 36.75 -28.36 -31.66
C LEU A 418 36.72 -28.01 -33.15
N SER A 419 36.39 -26.76 -33.50
CA SER A 419 36.40 -26.22 -34.87
C SER A 419 37.65 -25.37 -35.17
N LYS A 420 38.64 -25.40 -34.30
CA LYS A 420 40.00 -24.86 -34.45
C LYS A 420 40.96 -26.00 -34.19
#